data_AF-A0A2P7B302-F1
#
_entry.id   AF-A0A2P7B302-F1
#
_cell.length_a   1.000
_cell.length_b   1.000
_cell.length_c   1.000
_cell.angle_alpha   90.00
_cell.angle_beta   90.00
_cell.angle_gamma   90.00
#
_symmetry.space_group_name_H-M   'P 1'
#
loop_
_entity.id
_entity.type
_entity.pdbx_description
1 polymer ?
#
loop_
_entity_poly.entity_id
_entity_poly.type
_entity_poly.pdbx_seq_one_letter_code
_entity_poly.pdbx_strand_id
1 'polypeptide(L)'
;MKIILIAIALLSVGLSANHTINNPVPKPISDYCGAGNRGCAAALEKDYMHIGYKGLPNTSSSTIAHFARACATHPDWHDDCVTAPEKVLARIGFTADD
;
A
#
# COMPACT_ATOMS: atom_id res chain seq x y z
N MET A 1 4.41 -55.27 -11.95
CA MET A 1 4.85 -54.96 -10.57
C MET A 1 6.05 -54.03 -10.67
N LYS A 2 6.16 -52.85 -10.06
CA LYS A 2 5.52 -52.22 -8.89
C LYS A 2 5.52 -50.69 -9.07
N ILE A 3 4.48 -50.02 -8.58
CA ILE A 3 4.41 -48.56 -8.38
C ILE A 3 5.35 -48.20 -7.23
N ILE A 4 6.15 -47.12 -7.36
CA ILE A 4 6.84 -46.51 -6.22
C ILE A 4 6.57 -45.00 -6.25
N LEU A 5 5.64 -44.60 -5.38
CA LEU A 5 5.43 -43.22 -4.93
C LEU A 5 6.65 -42.80 -4.10
N ILE A 6 7.32 -41.70 -4.46
CA ILE A 6 8.32 -41.08 -3.60
C ILE A 6 7.79 -39.72 -3.16
N ALA A 7 7.32 -39.70 -1.91
CA ALA A 7 6.95 -38.49 -1.18
C ALA A 7 8.22 -37.67 -0.91
N ILE A 8 8.26 -36.43 -1.39
CA ILE A 8 9.34 -35.49 -1.09
C ILE A 8 9.02 -34.84 0.25
N ALA A 9 9.62 -35.38 1.31
CA ALA A 9 9.58 -34.79 2.65
C ALA A 9 10.55 -33.61 2.73
N LEU A 10 10.02 -32.43 3.06
CA LEU A 10 10.77 -31.20 3.35
C LEU A 10 11.53 -31.36 4.68
N LEU A 11 12.85 -31.49 4.62
CA LEU A 11 13.75 -31.39 5.76
C LEU A 11 15.03 -30.63 5.35
N SER A 12 14.96 -29.31 5.26
CA SER A 12 16.16 -28.48 5.27
C SER A 12 16.61 -28.27 6.71
N VAL A 13 17.50 -29.15 7.17
CA VAL A 13 18.33 -28.94 8.36
C VAL A 13 19.34 -27.84 8.07
N GLY A 14 19.04 -26.61 8.48
CA GLY A 14 20.00 -25.51 8.49
C GLY A 14 20.93 -25.63 9.70
N LEU A 15 22.16 -26.06 9.46
CA LEU A 15 23.26 -26.05 10.42
C LEU A 15 23.56 -24.60 10.82
N SER A 16 23.34 -24.23 12.08
CA SER A 16 23.67 -22.90 12.60
C SER A 16 25.14 -22.85 13.01
N ALA A 17 25.95 -22.06 12.29
CA ALA A 17 27.22 -21.57 12.79
C ALA A 17 27.00 -20.14 13.30
N ASN A 18 26.86 -20.01 14.62
CA ASN A 18 26.76 -18.75 15.33
C ASN A 18 28.03 -17.91 15.10
N HIS A 19 27.86 -16.71 14.54
CA HIS A 19 28.73 -15.59 14.88
C HIS A 19 27.86 -14.43 15.36
N THR A 20 27.87 -14.23 16.67
CA THR A 20 27.18 -13.16 17.38
C THR A 20 27.78 -11.82 16.99
N ILE A 21 27.00 -10.95 16.34
CA ILE A 21 27.21 -9.50 16.35
C ILE A 21 25.85 -8.86 16.68
N ASN A 22 25.77 -8.32 17.90
CA ASN A 22 24.81 -7.35 18.45
C ASN A 22 23.56 -7.02 17.60
N ASN A 23 22.40 -7.49 18.09
CA ASN A 23 21.06 -7.26 17.55
C ASN A 23 20.75 -5.77 17.27
N PRO A 24 20.19 -5.47 16.09
CA PRO A 24 18.92 -4.77 15.99
C PRO A 24 17.80 -5.82 15.91
N VAL A 25 16.80 -5.71 16.79
CA VAL A 25 15.55 -6.47 16.69
C VAL A 25 15.08 -6.41 15.22
N PRO A 26 14.90 -7.55 14.52
CA PRO A 26 14.32 -7.51 13.18
C PRO A 26 12.94 -6.87 13.30
N LYS A 27 12.81 -5.64 12.80
CA LYS A 27 11.50 -5.02 12.61
C LYS A 27 10.71 -6.02 11.77
N PRO A 28 9.50 -6.45 12.19
CA PRO A 28 8.72 -7.34 11.35
C PRO A 28 8.49 -6.62 10.03
N ILE A 29 9.12 -7.10 8.96
CA ILE A 29 8.78 -6.79 7.58
C ILE A 29 7.41 -7.40 7.30
N SER A 30 6.38 -6.84 7.91
CA SER A 30 5.05 -6.95 7.34
C SER A 30 4.97 -5.93 6.21
N ASP A 31 5.64 -6.26 5.09
CA ASP A 31 5.53 -5.53 3.82
C ASP A 31 4.15 -5.77 3.15
N TYR A 32 3.23 -6.42 3.85
CA TYR A 32 1.87 -6.65 3.40
C TYR A 32 1.06 -5.37 3.50
N CYS A 33 1.07 -4.61 2.42
CA CYS A 33 0.34 -3.37 2.35
C CYS A 33 -0.95 -3.54 1.54
N GLY A 34 -2.06 -3.15 2.16
CA GLY A 34 -3.41 -3.15 1.59
C GLY A 34 -4.07 -4.53 1.51
N ALA A 35 -5.40 -4.57 1.66
CA ALA A 35 -6.18 -5.74 1.27
C ALA A 35 -5.98 -5.99 -0.23
N GLY A 36 -5.41 -7.15 -0.59
CA GLY A 36 -5.09 -7.50 -1.98
C GLY A 36 -3.63 -7.32 -2.41
N ASN A 37 -2.70 -7.11 -1.47
CA ASN A 37 -1.24 -7.18 -1.71
C ASN A 37 -0.75 -6.21 -2.81
N ARG A 38 -1.35 -5.02 -2.90
CA ARG A 38 -1.01 -4.01 -3.91
C ARG A 38 0.24 -3.18 -3.58
N GLY A 39 0.90 -3.47 -2.47
CA GLY A 39 2.04 -2.68 -1.99
C GLY A 39 1.61 -1.42 -1.25
N CYS A 40 2.59 -0.78 -0.60
CA CYS A 40 2.34 0.37 0.26
C CYS A 40 2.13 1.63 -0.58
N ALA A 41 1.19 2.47 -0.16
CA ALA A 41 1.06 3.82 -0.68
C ALA A 41 2.39 4.58 -0.46
N ALA A 42 2.86 5.26 -1.50
CA ALA A 42 4.04 6.13 -1.40
C ALA A 42 3.79 7.28 -0.40
N ALA A 43 4.85 7.86 0.16
CA ALA A 43 4.72 8.95 1.14
C ALA A 43 3.83 10.10 0.62
N LEU A 44 4.03 10.50 -0.63
CA LEU A 44 3.23 11.54 -1.28
C LEU A 44 1.74 11.17 -1.43
N GLU A 45 1.43 9.90 -1.72
CA GLU A 45 0.04 9.41 -1.76
C GLU A 45 -0.58 9.48 -0.35
N LYS A 46 0.18 9.19 0.71
CA LYS A 46 -0.32 9.30 2.10
C LYS A 46 -0.59 10.76 2.50
N ASP A 47 0.24 11.70 2.06
CA ASP A 47 0.03 13.13 2.29
C ASP A 47 -1.26 13.61 1.61
N TYR A 48 -1.48 13.21 0.35
CA TYR A 48 -2.73 13.51 -0.34
C TYR A 48 -3.94 12.78 0.25
N MET A 49 -3.79 11.57 0.81
CA MET A 49 -4.88 10.94 1.57
C MET A 49 -5.29 11.81 2.77
N HIS A 50 -4.33 12.40 3.48
CA HIS A 50 -4.64 13.29 4.61
C HIS A 50 -5.39 14.55 4.16
N ILE A 51 -4.97 15.16 3.04
CA ILE A 51 -5.69 16.29 2.41
C ILE A 51 -7.11 15.87 2.05
N GLY A 52 -7.27 14.72 1.40
CA GLY A 52 -8.57 14.17 1.02
C GLY A 52 -9.48 13.99 2.23
N TYR A 53 -9.04 13.28 3.28
CA TYR A 53 -9.86 13.08 4.48
C TYR A 53 -10.28 14.38 5.17
N LYS A 54 -9.49 15.45 5.05
CA LYS A 54 -9.82 16.76 5.62
C LYS A 54 -10.77 17.56 4.74
N GLY A 55 -10.58 17.53 3.41
CA GLY A 55 -11.35 18.32 2.45
C GLY A 55 -12.62 17.66 1.93
N LEU A 56 -12.73 16.34 2.08
CA LEU A 56 -13.78 15.51 1.51
C LEU A 56 -14.39 14.58 2.58
N PRO A 57 -15.05 15.14 3.61
CA PRO A 57 -15.42 14.39 4.82
C PRO A 57 -16.51 13.33 4.61
N ASN A 58 -17.28 13.43 3.54
CA ASN A 58 -18.37 12.48 3.22
C ASN A 58 -17.95 11.41 2.20
N THR A 59 -16.73 11.52 1.67
CA THR A 59 -16.20 10.66 0.61
C THR A 59 -15.66 9.35 1.19
N SER A 60 -15.90 8.22 0.52
CA SER A 60 -15.44 6.92 1.01
C SER A 60 -13.92 6.81 1.01
N SER A 61 -13.37 5.97 1.89
CA SER A 61 -11.92 5.73 1.95
C SER A 61 -11.34 5.21 0.63
N SER A 62 -12.12 4.46 -0.15
CA SER A 62 -11.74 4.03 -1.49
C SER A 62 -11.59 5.20 -2.45
N THR A 63 -12.56 6.11 -2.47
CA THR A 63 -12.55 7.30 -3.34
C THR A 63 -11.43 8.27 -2.93
N ILE A 64 -11.18 8.45 -1.62
CA ILE A 64 -10.02 9.19 -1.11
C ILE A 64 -8.70 8.57 -1.59
N ALA A 65 -8.58 7.24 -1.62
CA ALA A 65 -7.38 6.59 -2.14
C ALA A 65 -7.20 6.81 -3.65
N HIS A 66 -8.30 6.85 -4.42
CA HIS A 66 -8.26 7.21 -5.85
C HIS A 66 -7.83 8.66 -6.08
N PHE A 67 -8.40 9.60 -5.32
CA PHE A 67 -7.98 11.00 -5.29
C PHE A 67 -6.49 11.14 -4.98
N ALA A 68 -6.03 10.51 -3.90
CA ALA A 68 -4.65 10.62 -3.44
C ALA A 68 -3.65 10.07 -4.45
N ARG A 69 -3.96 8.93 -5.08
CA ARG A 69 -3.16 8.38 -6.16
C ARG A 69 -3.09 9.32 -7.35
N ALA A 70 -4.22 9.88 -7.78
CA ALA A 70 -4.26 10.81 -8.90
C ALA A 70 -3.37 12.04 -8.63
N CYS A 71 -3.47 12.63 -7.44
CA CYS A 71 -2.63 13.76 -7.03
C CYS A 71 -1.13 13.41 -6.93
N ALA A 72 -0.80 12.18 -6.51
CA ALA A 72 0.58 11.72 -6.47
C ALA A 72 1.17 11.46 -7.87
N THR A 73 0.35 11.07 -8.85
CA THR A 73 0.81 10.78 -10.23
C THR A 73 0.75 11.97 -11.18
N HIS A 74 0.00 13.02 -10.82
CA HIS A 74 -0.17 14.25 -11.60
C HIS A 74 0.36 15.47 -10.82
N PRO A 75 1.69 15.69 -10.77
CA PRO A 75 2.27 16.79 -10.00
C PRO A 75 1.84 18.17 -10.51
N ASP A 76 1.43 18.29 -11.78
CA ASP A 76 0.83 19.48 -12.37
C ASP A 76 -0.53 19.85 -11.74
N TRP A 77 -1.16 18.94 -11.00
CA TRP A 77 -2.45 19.17 -10.33
C TRP A 77 -2.29 19.60 -8.87
N HIS A 78 -1.06 19.84 -8.38
CA HIS A 78 -0.80 20.11 -6.96
C HIS A 78 -1.75 21.16 -6.36
N ASP A 79 -1.88 22.32 -7.02
CA ASP A 79 -2.73 23.41 -6.54
C ASP A 79 -4.20 22.99 -6.45
N ASP A 80 -4.71 22.29 -7.47
CA ASP A 80 -6.09 21.77 -7.46
C ASP A 80 -6.28 20.73 -6.34
N CYS A 81 -5.31 19.85 -6.14
CA CYS A 81 -5.34 18.83 -5.10
C CYS A 81 -5.37 19.43 -3.68
N VAL A 82 -4.69 20.55 -3.46
CA VAL A 82 -4.65 21.20 -2.14
C VAL A 82 -5.83 22.13 -1.91
N THR A 83 -6.26 22.86 -2.95
CA THR A 83 -7.22 23.97 -2.80
C THR A 83 -8.65 23.64 -3.22
N ALA A 84 -8.83 22.64 -4.10
CA ALA A 84 -10.14 22.27 -4.65
C ALA A 84 -10.24 20.75 -4.90
N PRO A 85 -10.14 19.93 -3.83
CA PRO A 85 -10.09 18.47 -3.96
C PRO A 85 -11.35 17.88 -4.64
N GLU A 86 -12.50 18.51 -4.49
CA GLU A 86 -13.75 18.13 -5.17
C GLU A 86 -13.67 18.28 -6.70
N LYS A 87 -12.92 19.26 -7.21
CA LYS A 87 -12.69 19.40 -8.66
C LYS A 87 -11.84 18.26 -9.19
N VAL A 88 -10.87 17.80 -8.39
CA VAL A 88 -10.04 16.65 -8.76
C VAL A 88 -10.89 15.38 -8.79
N LEU A 89 -11.75 15.14 -7.78
CA LEU A 89 -12.71 14.02 -7.81
C LEU A 89 -13.55 14.02 -9.09
N ALA A 90 -14.15 15.16 -9.43
CA ALA A 90 -14.94 15.28 -10.66
C ALA A 90 -14.10 14.97 -11.91
N ARG A 91 -12.84 15.44 -11.94
CA ARG A 91 -11.90 15.17 -13.04
C ARG A 91 -11.58 13.68 -13.19
N ILE A 92 -11.56 12.92 -12.09
CA ILE A 92 -11.33 11.47 -12.10
C ILE A 92 -12.63 10.63 -12.10
N GLY A 93 -13.79 11.26 -12.28
CA GLY A 93 -15.07 10.58 -12.47
C GLY A 93 -15.82 10.19 -11.18
N PHE A 94 -15.47 10.80 -10.05
CA PHE A 94 -16.14 10.60 -8.77
C PHE A 94 -16.87 11.87 -8.31
N THR A 95 -17.83 11.71 -7.43
CA THR A 95 -18.49 12.79 -6.68
C THR A 95 -18.04 12.76 -5.22
N ALA A 96 -18.30 13.83 -4.47
CA ALA A 96 -17.93 13.90 -3.06
C ALA A 96 -18.74 12.94 -2.16
N ASP A 97 -19.84 12.39 -2.67
CA ASP A 97 -20.70 11.44 -1.96
C ASP A 97 -20.32 9.96 -2.22
N ASP A 98 -19.36 9.70 -3.14
CA ASP A 98 -18.83 8.36 -3.44
C ASP A 98 -17.73 7.92 -2.47
#